data_AF-A0A1A6AG35-F1
#
_entry.id   AF-A0A1A6AG35-F1
#
_cell.length_a   1.000
_cell.length_b   1.000
_cell.length_c   1.000
_cell.angle_alpha   90.00
_cell.angle_beta   90.00
_cell.angle_gamma   90.00
#
_symmetry.space_group_name_H-M   'P 1'
#
loop_
_entity.id
_entity.type
_entity.pdbx_description
1 polymer ?
#
loop_
_entity_poly.entity_id
_entity_poly.type
_entity_poly.pdbx_seq_one_letter_code
_entity_poly.pdbx_strand_id
1 'polypeptide(L)'
;MAKPKPSTLQLRLNSIYTPILLTLTVLSIYLITGSLITNRPSPPVFLTAALGLVVAAYRPNLLTALISIGVVLFIDIFLAIDYVHGECWYDVLVGGKSWHKERLGELAWYTQCVQPAQAWWIMAIVGLLWLSIAVVSATSAASSFKSQ
;
A
#
# COMPACT_ATOMS: atom_id res chain seq x y z
N MET A 1 -18.87 -30.71 7.68
CA MET A 1 -17.41 -30.44 7.59
C MET A 1 -17.06 -29.34 8.58
N ALA A 2 -16.33 -29.65 9.65
CA ALA A 2 -15.93 -28.66 10.65
C ALA A 2 -14.84 -27.76 10.06
N LYS A 3 -15.03 -26.43 10.09
CA LYS A 3 -14.01 -25.46 9.69
C LYS A 3 -12.80 -25.62 10.64
N PRO A 4 -11.57 -25.78 10.13
CA PRO A 4 -10.40 -25.84 10.99
C PRO A 4 -10.30 -24.54 11.79
N LYS A 5 -10.19 -24.67 13.12
CA LYS A 5 -10.08 -23.55 14.04
C LYS A 5 -8.72 -22.86 13.79
N PRO A 6 -8.66 -21.54 13.65
CA PRO A 6 -7.39 -20.85 13.42
C PRO A 6 -6.44 -21.12 14.59
N SER A 7 -5.17 -21.38 14.29
CA SER A 7 -4.15 -21.62 15.31
C SER A 7 -3.93 -20.35 16.15
N THR A 8 -3.55 -20.54 17.42
CA THR A 8 -3.31 -19.45 18.39
C THR A 8 -2.30 -18.42 17.87
N LEU A 9 -1.34 -18.87 17.05
CA LEU A 9 -0.36 -18.02 16.38
C LEU A 9 -1.02 -17.08 15.34
N GLN A 10 -1.91 -17.60 14.49
CA GLN A 10 -2.62 -16.76 13.51
C GLN A 10 -3.50 -15.71 14.17
N LEU A 11 -4.18 -16.05 15.26
CA LEU A 11 -4.99 -15.08 16.00
C LEU A 11 -4.15 -13.91 16.52
N ARG A 12 -2.94 -14.20 17.01
CA ARG A 12 -2.02 -13.20 17.56
C ARG A 12 -1.40 -12.32 16.47
N LEU A 13 -1.02 -12.91 15.33
CA LEU A 13 -0.51 -12.17 14.16
C LEU A 13 -1.55 -11.22 13.59
N ASN A 14 -2.79 -11.71 13.40
CA ASN A 14 -3.88 -10.90 12.88
C ASN A 14 -4.12 -9.67 13.78
N SER A 15 -4.07 -9.86 15.10
CA SER A 15 -4.22 -8.77 16.08
C SER A 15 -3.14 -7.68 15.94
N ILE A 16 -1.90 -8.03 15.62
CA ILE A 16 -0.78 -7.08 15.53
C ILE A 16 -0.76 -6.36 14.18
N TYR A 17 -0.97 -7.08 13.08
CA TYR A 17 -0.86 -6.49 11.74
C TYR A 17 -2.05 -5.61 11.37
N THR A 18 -3.27 -5.96 11.78
CA THR A 18 -4.48 -5.21 11.41
C THR A 18 -4.41 -3.71 11.74
N PRO A 19 -4.08 -3.25 12.97
CA PRO A 19 -4.04 -1.82 13.26
C PRO A 19 -2.96 -1.09 12.46
N ILE A 20 -1.80 -1.71 12.24
CA ILE A 20 -0.70 -1.12 11.47
C ILE A 20 -1.10 -0.97 10.00
N LEU A 21 -1.63 -2.04 9.40
CA LEU A 21 -2.10 -2.03 8.01
C LEU A 21 -3.19 -0.98 7.80
N LEU A 22 -4.17 -0.91 8.69
CA LEU A 22 -5.22 0.11 8.63
C LEU A 22 -4.64 1.52 8.71
N THR A 23 -3.78 1.78 9.69
CA THR A 23 -3.22 3.12 9.92
C THR A 23 -2.39 3.60 8.73
N LEU A 24 -1.48 2.76 8.24
CA LEU A 24 -0.63 3.11 7.10
C LEU A 24 -1.44 3.28 5.81
N THR A 25 -2.39 2.40 5.54
CA THR A 25 -3.21 2.49 4.33
C THR A 25 -4.12 3.73 4.36
N VAL A 26 -4.70 4.07 5.51
CA VAL A 26 -5.49 5.29 5.69
C VAL A 26 -4.62 6.55 5.54
N LEU A 27 -3.40 6.53 6.07
CA LEU A 27 -2.44 7.62 5.88
C LEU A 27 -2.10 7.81 4.39
N SER A 28 -1.86 6.72 3.64
CA SER A 28 -1.65 6.79 2.20
C SER A 28 -2.84 7.40 1.46
N ILE A 29 -4.07 7.03 1.84
CA ILE A 29 -5.29 7.61 1.28
C ILE A 29 -5.35 9.11 1.55
N TYR A 30 -5.09 9.54 2.79
CA TYR A 30 -5.07 10.96 3.13
C TYR A 30 -4.08 11.74 2.25
N LEU A 31 -2.87 11.21 2.09
CA LEU A 31 -1.80 11.84 1.32
C LEU A 31 -2.07 11.89 -0.19
N ILE A 32 -2.91 11.00 -0.74
CA ILE A 32 -3.26 11.02 -2.17
C ILE A 32 -4.43 11.97 -2.49
N THR A 33 -5.20 12.42 -1.48
CA THR A 33 -6.45 13.18 -1.71
C THR A 33 -6.26 14.44 -2.56
N GLY A 34 -5.21 15.22 -2.31
CA GLY A 34 -4.90 16.43 -3.08
C GLY A 34 -4.60 16.16 -4.55
N SER A 35 -4.14 14.96 -4.89
CA SER A 35 -3.87 14.57 -6.27
C SER A 35 -5.10 14.03 -7.02
N LEU A 36 -6.22 13.75 -6.34
CA LEU A 36 -7.45 13.25 -6.97
C LEU A 36 -8.10 14.25 -7.92
N ILE A 37 -7.81 15.55 -7.75
CA ILE A 37 -8.32 16.62 -8.62
C ILE A 37 -7.46 16.82 -9.88
N THR A 38 -6.40 16.03 -10.05
CA THR A 38 -5.56 16.08 -11.26
C THR A 38 -6.18 15.22 -12.37
N ASN A 39 -5.91 15.55 -13.64
CA ASN A 39 -6.37 14.76 -14.79
C ASN A 39 -5.57 13.45 -14.98
N ARG A 40 -4.97 12.89 -13.92
CA ARG A 40 -4.14 11.69 -13.97
C ARG A 40 -4.93 10.45 -13.55
N PRO A 41 -4.66 9.29 -14.18
CA PRO A 41 -5.33 8.04 -13.81
C PRO A 41 -4.76 7.40 -12.54
N SER A 42 -3.54 7.75 -12.11
CA SER A 42 -2.89 7.09 -10.97
C SER A 42 -3.55 7.35 -9.60
N PRO A 43 -3.97 8.58 -9.24
CA PRO A 43 -4.59 8.84 -7.94
C PRO A 43 -5.90 8.06 -7.69
N PRO A 44 -6.88 8.00 -8.62
CA PRO A 44 -8.11 7.24 -8.38
C PRO A 44 -7.90 5.73 -8.35
N VAL A 45 -6.96 5.19 -9.14
CA VAL A 45 -6.60 3.76 -9.10
C VAL A 45 -5.95 3.43 -7.76
N PHE A 46 -5.01 4.26 -7.30
CA PHE A 46 -4.38 4.13 -5.99
C PHE A 46 -5.42 4.12 -4.86
N LEU A 47 -6.33 5.10 -4.85
CA LEU A 47 -7.38 5.21 -3.85
C LEU A 47 -8.25 3.94 -3.80
N THR A 48 -8.71 3.47 -4.95
CA THR A 48 -9.57 2.29 -5.06
C THR A 48 -8.89 1.06 -4.46
N ALA A 49 -7.63 0.87 -4.82
CA ALA A 49 -6.88 -0.29 -4.38
C ALA A 49 -6.47 -0.19 -2.89
N ALA A 50 -6.15 1.02 -2.38
CA ALA A 50 -5.95 1.27 -0.97
C ALA A 50 -7.21 0.98 -0.13
N LEU A 51 -8.41 1.35 -0.61
CA LEU A 51 -9.67 0.97 0.04
C LEU A 51 -9.86 -0.55 0.08
N GLY A 52 -9.50 -1.26 -1.00
CA GLY A 52 -9.47 -2.72 -1.02
C GLY A 52 -8.53 -3.31 0.04
N LEU A 53 -7.34 -2.73 0.23
CA LEU A 53 -6.38 -3.14 1.25
C LEU A 53 -6.88 -2.88 2.67
N VAL A 54 -7.62 -1.79 2.91
CA VAL A 54 -8.30 -1.54 4.19
C VAL A 54 -9.29 -2.67 4.51
N VAL A 55 -10.10 -3.07 3.53
CA VAL A 55 -11.04 -4.19 3.70
C VAL A 55 -10.29 -5.51 3.96
N ALA A 56 -9.20 -5.76 3.22
CA ALA A 56 -8.38 -6.96 3.40
C ALA A 56 -7.73 -7.03 4.80
N ALA A 57 -7.35 -5.89 5.38
CA ALA A 57 -6.69 -5.81 6.68
C ALA A 57 -7.57 -6.32 7.84
N TYR A 58 -8.90 -6.36 7.69
CA TYR A 58 -9.80 -6.94 8.69
C TYR A 58 -9.75 -8.47 8.74
N ARG A 59 -9.28 -9.13 7.69
CA ARG A 59 -9.13 -10.59 7.64
C ARG A 59 -7.81 -11.00 6.98
N PRO A 60 -6.66 -10.72 7.63
CA PRO A 60 -5.38 -11.11 7.09
C PRO A 60 -5.23 -12.63 7.19
N ASN A 61 -5.40 -13.30 6.06
CA ASN A 61 -5.12 -14.71 5.87
C ASN A 61 -4.17 -14.88 4.67
N LEU A 62 -3.74 -16.11 4.40
CA LEU A 62 -2.79 -16.38 3.31
C LEU A 62 -3.32 -15.89 1.96
N LEU A 63 -4.60 -16.17 1.64
CA LEU A 63 -5.19 -15.80 0.35
C LEU A 63 -5.29 -14.28 0.20
N THR A 64 -5.79 -13.59 1.22
CA THR A 64 -5.88 -12.12 1.19
C THR A 64 -4.50 -11.51 1.12
N ALA A 65 -3.50 -12.07 1.82
CA ALA A 65 -2.14 -11.56 1.77
C ALA A 65 -1.53 -11.69 0.36
N LEU A 66 -1.69 -12.84 -0.30
CA LEU A 66 -1.21 -13.04 -1.67
C LEU A 66 -1.88 -12.08 -2.66
N ILE A 67 -3.20 -11.89 -2.56
CA ILE A 67 -3.92 -10.93 -3.38
C ILE A 67 -3.42 -9.50 -3.10
N SER A 68 -3.31 -9.12 -1.83
CA SER A 68 -2.84 -7.80 -1.41
C SER A 68 -1.42 -7.50 -1.90
N ILE A 69 -0.51 -8.48 -1.90
CA ILE A 69 0.84 -8.31 -2.46
C ILE A 69 0.77 -7.97 -3.95
N GLY A 70 -0.02 -8.73 -4.71
CA GLY A 70 -0.21 -8.46 -6.15
C GLY A 70 -0.81 -7.08 -6.41
N VAL A 71 -1.80 -6.68 -5.60
CA VAL A 71 -2.42 -5.36 -5.66
C VAL A 71 -1.40 -4.25 -5.36
N VAL A 72 -0.61 -4.37 -4.29
CA VAL A 72 0.41 -3.37 -3.93
C VAL A 72 1.46 -3.25 -5.04
N LEU A 73 1.98 -4.37 -5.55
CA LEU A 73 2.97 -4.35 -6.63
C LEU A 73 2.43 -3.67 -7.89
N PHE A 74 1.18 -3.97 -8.28
CA PHE A 74 0.55 -3.33 -9.42
C PHE A 74 0.44 -1.81 -9.24
N ILE A 75 -0.04 -1.36 -8.07
CA ILE A 75 -0.17 0.07 -7.76
C ILE A 75 1.18 0.76 -7.75
N ASP A 76 2.19 0.17 -7.09
CA ASP A 76 3.52 0.78 -6.95
C ASP A 76 4.19 0.93 -8.31
N ILE A 77 4.05 -0.05 -9.20
CA ILE A 77 4.53 0.06 -10.59
C ILE A 77 3.75 1.13 -11.36
N PHE A 78 2.42 1.15 -11.22
CA PHE A 78 1.58 2.13 -11.92
C PHE A 78 1.88 3.56 -11.49
N LEU A 79 2.03 3.80 -10.19
CA LEU A 79 2.48 5.08 -9.65
C LEU A 79 3.89 5.42 -10.09
N ALA A 80 4.83 4.47 -10.06
CA ALA A 80 6.19 4.71 -10.52
C ALA A 80 6.21 5.16 -11.98
N ILE A 81 5.44 4.51 -12.87
CA ILE A 81 5.31 4.93 -14.27
C ILE A 81 4.69 6.33 -14.37
N ASP A 82 3.57 6.59 -13.68
CA ASP A 82 2.88 7.88 -13.74
C ASP A 82 3.68 9.04 -13.12
N TYR A 83 4.52 8.78 -12.10
CA TYR A 83 5.35 9.81 -11.46
C TYR A 83 6.71 10.00 -12.13
N VAL A 84 7.37 8.93 -12.58
CA VAL A 84 8.65 9.01 -13.30
C VAL A 84 8.47 9.51 -14.72
N HIS A 85 7.34 9.22 -15.38
CA HIS A 85 7.04 9.70 -16.74
C HIS A 85 6.00 10.83 -16.80
N GLY A 86 5.32 11.15 -15.70
CA GLY A 86 4.41 12.28 -15.62
C GLY A 86 5.07 13.59 -15.21
N GLU A 87 4.26 14.57 -14.82
CA GLU A 87 4.74 15.96 -14.66
C GLU A 87 5.47 16.23 -13.34
N CYS A 88 5.50 15.27 -12.40
CA CYS A 88 6.12 15.40 -11.07
C CYS A 88 7.53 14.77 -11.00
N TRP A 89 8.34 14.95 -12.05
CA TRP A 89 9.71 14.46 -12.30
C TRP A 89 10.57 14.07 -11.08
N TYR A 90 11.53 13.17 -11.30
CA TYR A 90 12.41 12.57 -10.27
C TYR A 90 13.03 13.56 -9.27
N ASP A 91 13.37 14.79 -9.69
CA ASP A 91 13.92 15.83 -8.80
C ASP A 91 13.00 16.21 -7.63
N VAL A 92 11.69 15.98 -7.76
CA VAL A 92 10.71 16.19 -6.68
C VAL A 92 10.93 15.23 -5.51
N LEU A 93 11.38 14.00 -5.77
CA LEU A 93 11.67 13.00 -4.73
C LEU A 93 12.89 13.37 -3.88
N VAL A 94 13.78 14.23 -4.39
CA VAL A 94 15.06 14.58 -3.76
C VAL A 94 15.07 16.02 -3.22
N GLY A 95 13.93 16.72 -3.27
CA GLY A 95 13.85 18.12 -2.84
C GLY A 95 14.59 19.09 -3.76
N GLY A 96 14.77 18.71 -5.02
CA GLY A 96 15.39 19.56 -6.05
C GLY A 96 14.53 20.75 -6.44
N LYS A 97 15.16 21.76 -7.04
CA LYS A 97 14.44 22.87 -7.67
C LYS A 97 13.81 22.36 -8.97
N SER A 98 12.48 22.35 -9.06
CA SER A 98 11.77 22.03 -10.30
C SER A 98 11.10 23.27 -10.86
N TRP A 99 11.17 23.47 -12.19
CA TRP A 99 10.41 24.52 -12.90
C TRP A 99 8.92 24.42 -12.55
N HIS A 100 8.40 23.21 -12.36
CA HIS A 100 7.00 23.01 -11.97
C HIS A 100 6.62 23.60 -10.61
N LYS A 101 7.54 23.63 -9.63
CA LYS A 101 7.29 24.25 -8.33
C LYS A 101 7.01 25.76 -8.47
N GLU A 102 7.69 26.42 -9.40
CA GLU A 102 7.50 27.86 -9.65
C GLU A 102 6.17 28.16 -10.37
N ARG A 103 5.68 27.23 -11.21
CA ARG A 103 4.42 27.39 -11.95
C ARG A 103 3.17 27.07 -11.12
N LEU A 104 3.25 26.03 -10.29
CA LEU A 104 2.13 25.58 -9.45
C LEU A 104 2.04 26.37 -8.12
N GLY A 105 3.14 26.97 -7.70
CA GLY A 105 3.29 27.50 -6.34
C GLY A 105 3.59 26.39 -5.33
N GLU A 106 4.18 26.75 -4.20
CA GLU A 106 4.73 25.77 -3.25
C GLU A 106 3.69 24.80 -2.69
N LEU A 107 2.50 25.31 -2.36
CA LEU A 107 1.43 24.52 -1.74
C LEU A 107 0.81 23.51 -2.70
N ALA A 108 0.52 23.92 -3.95
CA ALA A 108 -0.04 23.02 -4.95
C ALA A 108 0.98 21.96 -5.38
N TRP A 109 2.25 22.35 -5.54
CA TRP A 109 3.33 21.40 -5.81
C TRP A 109 3.49 20.36 -4.69
N TYR A 110 3.46 20.80 -3.42
CA TYR A 110 3.56 19.89 -2.28
C TYR A 110 2.41 18.88 -2.25
N THR A 111 1.17 19.37 -2.41
CA THR A 111 -0.04 18.53 -2.34
C THR A 111 -0.20 17.61 -3.55
N GLN A 112 0.25 18.00 -4.74
CA GLN A 112 0.07 17.22 -5.96
C GLN A 112 1.24 16.32 -6.32
N CYS A 113 2.46 16.61 -5.82
CA CYS A 113 3.64 15.81 -6.16
C CYS A 113 4.31 15.18 -4.94
N VAL A 114 4.52 15.92 -3.84
CA VAL A 114 5.27 15.41 -2.68
C VAL A 114 4.44 14.46 -1.82
N GLN A 115 3.21 14.82 -1.46
CA GLN A 115 2.36 13.95 -0.64
C GLN A 115 2.06 12.60 -1.32
N PRO A 116 1.76 12.53 -2.63
CA PRO A 116 1.62 11.25 -3.32
C PRO A 116 2.89 10.41 -3.35
N ALA A 117 4.06 11.03 -3.50
CA ALA A 117 5.34 10.32 -3.41
C ALA A 117 5.55 9.71 -2.02
N GLN A 118 5.12 10.40 -0.95
CA GLN A 118 5.13 9.83 0.40
C GLN A 118 4.11 8.69 0.54
N ALA A 119 2.92 8.83 -0.05
CA ALA A 119 1.90 7.78 -0.07
C ALA A 119 2.42 6.50 -0.75
N TRP A 120 3.18 6.65 -1.83
CA TRP A 120 3.85 5.56 -2.55
C TRP A 120 4.83 4.80 -1.65
N TRP A 121 5.73 5.50 -0.94
CA TRP A 121 6.65 4.84 -0.01
C TRP A 121 5.94 4.10 1.13
N ILE A 122 4.86 4.68 1.66
CA ILE A 122 4.05 4.00 2.68
C ILE A 122 3.40 2.75 2.09
N MET A 123 2.96 2.79 0.83
CA MET A 123 2.36 1.63 0.16
C MET A 123 3.38 0.50 -0.05
N ALA A 124 4.63 0.82 -0.39
CA ALA A 124 5.70 -0.16 -0.46
C ALA A 124 5.93 -0.86 0.91
N ILE A 125 5.88 -0.10 2.02
CA ILE A 125 5.95 -0.67 3.38
C ILE A 125 4.73 -1.57 3.65
N VAL A 126 3.54 -1.16 3.26
CA VAL A 126 2.32 -1.99 3.37
C VAL A 126 2.48 -3.30 2.60
N GLY A 127 3.10 -3.28 1.42
CA GLY A 127 3.45 -4.49 0.65
C GLY A 127 4.36 -5.45 1.41
N LEU A 128 5.41 -4.92 2.05
CA LEU A 128 6.32 -5.73 2.88
C LEU A 128 5.60 -6.38 4.07
N LEU A 129 4.65 -5.67 4.70
CA LEU A 129 3.83 -6.23 5.77
C LEU A 129 2.92 -7.35 5.26
N TRP A 130 2.33 -7.21 4.08
CA TRP A 130 1.55 -8.29 3.47
C TRP A 130 2.42 -9.50 3.12
N LEU A 131 3.64 -9.27 2.65
CA LEU A 131 4.61 -10.33 2.39
C LEU A 131 4.97 -11.09 3.67
N SER A 132 5.21 -10.39 4.79
CA SER A 132 5.51 -11.06 6.05
C SER A 132 4.34 -11.90 6.55
N ILE A 133 3.09 -11.41 6.41
CA ILE A 133 1.87 -12.18 6.72
C ILE A 133 1.80 -13.45 5.87
N ALA A 134 2.06 -13.36 4.57
CA ALA A 134 2.03 -14.51 3.66
C ALA A 134 3.07 -15.57 4.06
N VAL A 135 4.32 -15.16 4.31
CA VAL A 135 5.41 -16.06 4.71
C VAL A 135 5.10 -16.77 6.03
N VAL A 136 4.64 -16.03 7.05
CA VAL A 136 4.31 -16.65 8.36
C VAL A 136 3.10 -17.58 8.25
N SER A 137 2.11 -17.22 7.43
CA SER A 137 0.94 -18.06 7.20
C SER A 137 1.29 -19.34 6.44
N ALA A 138 2.18 -19.26 5.44
CA ALA A 138 2.63 -20.42 4.68
C ALA A 138 3.48 -21.38 5.52
N THR A 139 4.42 -20.86 6.31
CA THR A 139 5.31 -21.68 7.16
C THR A 139 4.54 -22.38 8.28
N SER A 140 3.55 -21.72 8.88
CA SER A 140 2.66 -22.35 9.88
C SER A 140 1.75 -23.42 9.28
N ALA A 141 1.28 -23.26 8.04
CA ALA A 141 0.54 -24.30 7.34
C ALA A 141 1.43 -25.52 7.02
N ALA A 142 2.67 -25.28 6.57
CA ALA A 142 3.60 -26.35 6.23
C ALA A 142 4.04 -27.18 7.45
N SER A 143 4.23 -26.55 8.61
CA SER A 143 4.58 -27.27 9.84
C SER A 143 3.44 -28.15 10.35
N SER A 144 2.18 -27.72 10.20
CA SER A 144 0.99 -28.52 10.55
C SER A 144 0.82 -29.76 9.67
N PHE A 145 1.28 -29.73 8.42
CA PHE A 145 1.19 -30.87 7.50
C PHE A 145 2.22 -31.95 7.82
N LYS A 146 3.42 -31.57 8.29
CA LYS A 146 4.46 -32.54 8.71
C LYS A 146 4.14 -33.30 9.99
N SER A 147 3.18 -32.83 10.79
CA SER A 147 2.78 -33.47 12.05
C SER A 147 1.63 -34.48 11.92
N GLN A 148 1.11 -34.69 10.70
CA GLN A 148 0.12 -35.73 10.37
C GLN A 148 0.79 -36.88 9.63
#